data_AF-A0A7V2QLT8-F1
#
_entry.id   AF-A0A7V2QLT8-F1
#
_cell.length_a   1.000
_cell.length_b   1.000
_cell.length_c   1.000
_cell.angle_alpha   90.00
_cell.angle_beta   90.00
_cell.angle_gamma   90.00
#
_symmetry.space_group_name_H-M   'P 1'
#
loop_
_entity.id
_entity.type
_entity.pdbx_description
1 polymer ?
#
loop_
_entity_poly.entity_id
_entity_poly.type
_entity_poly.pdbx_seq_one_letter_code
_entity_poly.pdbx_strand_id
1 'polypeptide(L)'
;MALEDIIKFQLKRINPFPGLTIDADMWQEAHSYHRDQQRLHILAFHDVGIIEGLEVIANDPPDLSVMIQPGVAVDPEGNIIIVSQPQHYQLKKSNKGTIYLVIQFREVPAGPYQPAEGGQATRILEAYRIQETEKLPDEPHLELARIDLGPEGGGAIRDAKAKSRPGVNEINLSFRREAKSAAPTSGPPVVPEKTGADITEVTGSARETVTVGHKVLGAAGKDLHCTGWRNLVGEVIRQGKFAASFNDNVPLNKSINQYTLVYLTGNGGFELTTHEQAALGGFLQSGGIIFGEGCSEGQQETESKGAKEFGLAFNQLASQLNCKLESVQRGHTLLSVVNVFSGVPQGAAAGMVLEGGHMIYSGSDYGCAWQGGHQDQPLPRDIIRSSFEMGTNIVAYAQTMKAAGH
;
A
#
# COMPACT_ATOMS: atom_id res chain seq x y z
N MET A 1 11.69 24.26 8.04
CA MET A 1 11.04 25.41 7.34
C MET A 1 11.13 26.65 8.23
N ALA A 2 11.12 27.86 7.67
CA ALA A 2 11.15 29.09 8.45
C ALA A 2 9.75 29.44 8.97
N LEU A 3 9.67 30.03 10.17
CA LEU A 3 8.39 30.44 10.79
C LEU A 3 7.59 31.38 9.88
N GLU A 4 8.28 32.21 9.09
CA GLU A 4 7.68 33.13 8.12
C GLU A 4 6.83 32.44 7.06
N ASP A 5 7.10 31.18 6.72
CA ASP A 5 6.30 30.43 5.75
C ASP A 5 5.01 29.86 6.37
N ILE A 6 5.06 29.56 7.67
CA ILE A 6 3.95 28.98 8.43
C ILE A 6 2.93 30.06 8.81
N ILE A 7 3.39 31.25 9.21
CA ILE A 7 2.51 32.34 9.66
C ILE A 7 1.71 32.99 8.52
N LYS A 8 2.01 32.66 7.25
CA LYS A 8 1.23 33.09 6.07
C LYS A 8 -0.15 32.43 6.02
N PHE A 9 -0.32 31.26 6.65
CA PHE A 9 -1.60 30.55 6.64
C PHE A 9 -2.64 31.27 7.51
N GLN A 10 -3.75 31.65 6.89
CA GLN A 10 -4.93 32.18 7.60
C GLN A 10 -6.10 31.19 7.48
N LEU A 11 -6.23 30.32 8.47
CA LEU A 11 -7.22 29.24 8.46
C LEU A 11 -8.61 29.77 8.85
N LYS A 12 -9.49 29.95 7.87
CA LYS A 12 -10.89 30.33 8.06
C LYS A 12 -11.80 29.18 7.63
N ARG A 13 -12.53 28.61 8.58
CA ARG A 13 -13.50 27.54 8.30
C ARG A 13 -14.90 28.15 8.19
N ILE A 14 -15.69 27.63 7.24
CA ILE A 14 -17.11 27.95 7.14
C ILE A 14 -17.83 27.54 8.43
N ASN A 15 -18.70 28.41 8.93
CA ASN A 15 -19.59 28.14 10.04
C ASN A 15 -21.02 27.91 9.50
N PRO A 16 -21.49 26.67 9.36
CA PRO A 16 -22.81 26.39 8.79
C PRO A 16 -23.95 26.84 9.72
N PHE A 17 -24.99 27.48 9.16
CA PHE A 17 -26.21 27.84 9.87
C PHE A 17 -27.45 27.73 8.96
N PRO A 18 -28.67 27.57 9.52
CA PRO A 18 -29.89 27.52 8.72
C PRO A 18 -30.06 28.79 7.87
N GLY A 19 -30.22 28.62 6.55
CA GLY A 19 -30.33 29.72 5.61
C GLY A 19 -29.00 30.16 4.97
N LEU A 20 -27.86 29.55 5.33
CA LEU A 20 -26.61 29.75 4.62
C LEU A 20 -26.75 29.29 3.15
N THR A 21 -26.51 30.20 2.20
CA THR A 21 -26.44 29.87 0.78
C THR A 21 -25.08 29.25 0.46
N ILE A 22 -25.08 28.10 -0.22
CA ILE A 22 -23.87 27.45 -0.73
C ILE A 22 -23.75 27.77 -2.22
N ASP A 23 -23.02 28.84 -2.54
CA ASP A 23 -22.65 29.21 -3.90
C ASP A 23 -21.23 28.73 -4.25
N ALA A 24 -20.75 29.07 -5.45
CA ALA A 24 -19.45 28.63 -5.93
C ALA A 24 -18.29 29.15 -5.06
N ASP A 25 -18.37 30.40 -4.59
CA ASP A 25 -17.33 31.01 -3.77
C ASP A 25 -17.28 30.36 -2.39
N MET A 26 -18.44 30.18 -1.75
CA MET A 26 -18.55 29.45 -0.47
C MET A 26 -18.01 28.03 -0.61
N TRP A 27 -18.28 27.36 -1.74
CA TRP A 27 -17.78 26.01 -1.97
C TRP A 27 -16.27 25.97 -2.22
N GLN A 28 -15.73 26.96 -2.93
CA GLN A 28 -14.31 27.12 -3.14
C GLN A 28 -13.58 27.45 -1.83
N GLU A 29 -14.14 28.30 -0.96
CA GLU A 29 -13.60 28.59 0.37
C GLU A 29 -13.55 27.34 1.25
N ALA A 30 -14.60 26.51 1.23
CA ALA A 30 -14.65 25.26 1.98
C ALA A 30 -13.47 24.33 1.62
N HIS A 31 -13.23 24.15 0.32
CA HIS A 31 -12.17 23.27 -0.19
C HIS A 31 -10.78 23.89 0.01
N SER A 32 -10.65 25.20 -0.19
CA SER A 32 -9.39 25.92 0.03
C SER A 32 -8.95 25.81 1.49
N TYR A 33 -9.87 25.90 2.45
CA TYR A 33 -9.57 25.67 3.87
C TYR A 33 -8.94 24.29 4.11
N HIS A 34 -9.50 23.24 3.52
CA HIS A 34 -8.98 21.88 3.67
C HIS A 34 -7.63 21.69 2.99
N ARG A 35 -7.45 22.27 1.79
CA ARG A 35 -6.17 22.29 1.08
C ARG A 35 -5.10 23.00 1.89
N ASP A 36 -5.41 24.16 2.46
CA ASP A 36 -4.48 24.94 3.27
C ASP A 36 -4.13 24.23 4.59
N GLN A 37 -5.09 23.56 5.23
CA GLN A 37 -4.82 22.70 6.39
C GLN A 37 -3.85 21.57 6.05
N GLN A 38 -4.04 20.91 4.90
CA GLN A 38 -3.15 19.83 4.45
C GLN A 38 -1.74 20.36 4.15
N ARG A 39 -1.63 21.48 3.43
CA ARG A 39 -0.35 22.14 3.15
C ARG A 39 0.34 22.52 4.46
N LEU A 40 -0.37 23.14 5.40
CA LEU A 40 0.18 23.49 6.71
C LEU A 40 0.69 22.25 7.45
N HIS A 41 -0.05 21.14 7.47
CA HIS A 41 0.40 19.90 8.10
C HIS A 41 1.70 19.39 7.49
N ILE A 42 1.78 19.35 6.15
CA ILE A 42 2.98 18.96 5.42
C ILE A 42 4.14 19.88 5.78
N LEU A 43 3.95 21.19 5.68
CA LEU A 43 5.00 22.17 5.91
C LEU A 43 5.48 22.27 7.37
N ALA A 44 4.60 22.00 8.33
CA ALA A 44 4.91 22.07 9.76
C ALA A 44 5.57 20.78 10.28
N PHE A 45 5.21 19.62 9.74
CA PHE A 45 5.58 18.31 10.31
C PHE A 45 6.39 17.41 9.39
N HIS A 46 6.53 17.76 8.10
CA HIS A 46 7.24 16.94 7.11
C HIS A 46 8.29 17.76 6.37
N ASP A 47 9.28 17.06 5.81
CA ASP A 47 10.28 17.68 4.97
C ASP A 47 9.76 17.85 3.54
N VAL A 48 10.00 19.03 2.98
CA VAL A 48 9.86 19.32 1.55
C VAL A 48 10.97 18.61 0.77
N GLY A 49 10.64 18.06 -0.39
CA GLY A 49 11.57 17.37 -1.28
C GLY A 49 10.93 16.20 -2.02
N ILE A 50 11.76 15.46 -2.74
CA ILE A 50 11.41 14.19 -3.38
C ILE A 50 11.26 13.13 -2.28
N ILE A 51 10.10 12.48 -2.23
CA ILE A 51 9.82 11.44 -1.25
C ILE A 51 10.35 10.10 -1.76
N GLU A 52 10.02 9.78 -3.01
CA GLU A 52 10.43 8.54 -3.67
C GLU A 52 10.35 8.69 -5.20
N GLY A 53 11.25 8.02 -5.92
CA GLY A 53 11.25 8.00 -7.38
C GLY A 53 11.70 9.32 -8.00
N LEU A 54 11.12 9.70 -9.14
CA LEU A 54 11.50 10.88 -9.93
C LEU A 54 12.98 10.86 -10.38
N GLU A 55 13.63 9.70 -10.48
CA GLU A 55 14.97 9.63 -11.01
C GLU A 55 14.97 10.04 -12.49
N VAL A 56 16.01 10.79 -12.88
CA VAL A 56 16.27 11.11 -14.28
C VAL A 56 17.35 10.17 -14.79
N ILE A 57 17.03 9.42 -15.83
CA ILE A 57 17.95 8.49 -16.49
C ILE A 57 18.09 8.85 -17.97
N ALA A 58 19.23 8.51 -18.56
CA ALA A 58 19.44 8.62 -19.98
C ALA A 58 18.61 7.56 -20.74
N ASN A 59 18.26 7.86 -22.00
CA ASN A 59 17.66 6.85 -22.86
C ASN A 59 18.67 5.79 -23.31
N ASP A 60 18.14 4.65 -23.75
CA ASP A 60 18.90 3.59 -24.40
C ASP A 60 18.28 3.28 -25.78
N PRO A 61 18.95 3.63 -26.90
CA PRO A 61 20.28 4.24 -26.97
C PRO A 61 20.29 5.72 -26.52
N PRO A 62 21.44 6.23 -26.01
CA PRO A 62 21.57 7.62 -25.59
C PRO A 62 21.33 8.63 -26.73
N ASP A 63 20.51 9.64 -26.46
CA ASP A 63 20.19 10.76 -27.34
C ASP A 63 20.06 12.08 -26.54
N LEU A 64 19.48 13.14 -27.14
CA LEU A 64 19.29 14.44 -26.47
C LEU A 64 18.02 14.47 -25.60
N SER A 65 17.60 13.33 -25.07
CA SER A 65 16.44 13.23 -24.21
C SER A 65 16.70 12.35 -22.99
N VAL A 66 15.85 12.51 -22.00
CA VAL A 66 15.92 11.81 -20.72
C VAL A 66 14.58 11.22 -20.37
N MET A 67 14.60 10.20 -19.53
CA MET A 67 13.41 9.60 -18.96
C MET A 67 13.35 9.94 -17.47
N ILE A 68 12.24 10.54 -17.06
CA ILE A 68 11.92 10.79 -15.66
C ILE A 68 11.03 9.65 -15.17
N GLN A 69 11.50 8.90 -14.18
CA GLN A 69 10.75 7.79 -13.61
C GLN A 69 9.54 8.29 -12.80
N PRO A 70 8.50 7.45 -12.61
CA PRO A 70 7.42 7.74 -11.68
C PRO A 70 7.93 8.08 -10.29
N GLY A 71 7.17 8.88 -9.55
CA GLY A 71 7.54 9.24 -8.19
C GLY A 71 6.64 10.32 -7.60
N VAL A 72 6.92 10.64 -6.34
CA VAL A 72 6.15 11.59 -5.54
C VAL A 72 7.10 12.57 -4.87
N ALA A 73 6.70 13.82 -4.84
CA ALA A 73 7.43 14.87 -4.14
C ALA A 73 6.49 15.89 -3.51
N VAL A 74 7.04 16.67 -2.58
CA VAL A 74 6.40 17.83 -1.98
C VAL A 74 7.23 19.06 -2.32
N ASP A 75 6.61 20.07 -2.91
CA ASP A 75 7.27 21.33 -3.25
C ASP A 75 7.41 22.26 -2.02
N PRO A 76 8.19 23.37 -2.11
CA PRO A 76 8.36 24.31 -1.00
C PRO A 76 7.07 24.98 -0.47
N GLU A 77 5.98 24.88 -1.21
CA GLU A 77 4.67 25.41 -0.86
C GLU A 77 3.74 24.37 -0.23
N GLY A 78 4.22 23.13 -0.05
CA GLY A 78 3.46 22.03 0.52
C GLY A 78 2.54 21.34 -0.48
N ASN A 79 2.68 21.64 -1.78
CA ASN A 79 1.90 20.97 -2.81
C ASN A 79 2.50 19.59 -3.11
N ILE A 80 1.64 18.59 -3.24
CA ILE A 80 2.07 17.23 -3.59
C ILE A 80 2.13 17.11 -5.12
N ILE A 81 3.26 16.66 -5.63
CA ILE A 81 3.50 16.39 -7.04
C ILE A 81 3.55 14.88 -7.23
N ILE A 82 2.68 14.34 -8.09
CA ILE A 82 2.61 12.91 -8.40
C ILE A 82 2.87 12.71 -9.90
N VAL A 83 3.96 12.02 -10.21
CA VAL A 83 4.27 11.54 -11.57
C VAL A 83 3.96 10.05 -11.59
N SER A 84 2.82 9.67 -12.18
CA SER A 84 2.32 8.29 -12.14
C SER A 84 2.89 7.38 -13.22
N GLN A 85 3.48 7.95 -14.29
CA GLN A 85 4.03 7.22 -15.43
C GLN A 85 5.36 7.82 -15.85
N PRO A 86 6.29 7.02 -16.42
CA PRO A 86 7.54 7.55 -16.95
C PRO A 86 7.29 8.69 -17.93
N GLN A 87 8.00 9.79 -17.77
CA GLN A 87 7.92 10.94 -18.67
C GLN A 87 9.17 10.99 -19.54
N HIS A 88 8.99 10.91 -20.86
CA HIS A 88 10.06 11.18 -21.81
C HIS A 88 10.17 12.69 -22.03
N TYR A 89 11.36 13.25 -21.83
CA TYR A 89 11.61 14.68 -21.97
C TYR A 89 12.74 14.94 -22.97
N GLN A 90 12.38 15.55 -24.09
CA GLN A 90 13.33 16.02 -25.10
C GLN A 90 13.90 17.37 -24.69
N LEU A 91 15.22 17.44 -24.49
CA LEU A 91 15.90 18.71 -24.22
C LEU A 91 15.86 19.58 -25.48
N LYS A 92 15.61 20.89 -25.31
CA LYS A 92 15.53 21.84 -26.43
C LYS A 92 16.85 22.59 -26.60
N LYS A 93 17.53 22.90 -25.49
CA LYS A 93 18.84 23.54 -25.51
C LYS A 93 19.93 22.50 -25.80
N SER A 94 20.73 22.78 -26.81
CA SER A 94 21.90 21.99 -27.18
C SER A 94 23.22 22.75 -26.99
N ASN A 95 23.18 24.06 -26.78
CA ASN A 95 24.37 24.90 -26.65
C ASN A 95 25.05 24.75 -25.28
N LYS A 96 26.37 25.02 -25.23
CA LYS A 96 27.19 24.96 -24.01
C LYS A 96 26.54 25.71 -22.84
N GLY A 97 26.47 25.06 -21.69
CA GLY A 97 26.00 25.64 -20.45
C GLY A 97 25.26 24.63 -19.57
N THR A 98 25.07 24.99 -18.31
CA THR A 98 24.28 24.19 -17.38
C THR A 98 22.79 24.37 -17.67
N ILE A 99 22.08 23.26 -17.81
CA ILE A 99 20.63 23.22 -17.80
C ILE A 99 20.14 22.62 -16.50
N TYR A 100 19.01 23.13 -16.02
CA TYR A 100 18.32 22.67 -14.83
C TYR A 100 16.99 22.06 -15.26
N LEU A 101 16.83 20.76 -15.04
CA LEU A 101 15.55 20.09 -15.22
C LEU A 101 14.78 20.17 -13.89
N VAL A 102 13.67 20.88 -13.90
CA VAL A 102 12.85 21.13 -12.71
C VAL A 102 11.42 20.62 -12.90
N ILE A 103 10.76 20.30 -11.80
CA ILE A 103 9.33 19.99 -11.75
C ILE A 103 8.60 21.01 -10.87
N GLN A 104 7.41 21.43 -11.31
CA GLN A 104 6.58 22.41 -10.60
C GLN A 104 5.12 21.93 -10.57
N PHE A 105 4.46 22.14 -9.44
CA PHE A 105 3.02 21.92 -9.29
C PHE A 105 2.23 22.92 -10.15
N ARG A 106 1.14 22.45 -10.76
CA ARG A 106 0.23 23.27 -11.58
C ARG A 106 -1.21 22.84 -11.38
N GLU A 107 -2.11 23.80 -11.31
CA GLU A 107 -3.54 23.54 -11.41
C GLU A 107 -3.99 23.80 -12.84
N VAL A 108 -4.62 22.81 -13.47
CA VAL A 108 -5.07 22.90 -14.86
C VAL A 108 -6.58 22.68 -14.91
N PRO A 109 -7.37 23.64 -15.42
CA PRO A 109 -8.79 23.41 -15.67
C PRO A 109 -9.01 22.20 -16.59
N ALA A 110 -9.87 21.27 -16.19
CA ALA A 110 -10.08 19.98 -16.85
C ALA A 110 -11.55 19.53 -16.80
N GLY A 111 -11.86 18.43 -17.49
CA GLY A 111 -13.21 17.87 -17.63
C GLY A 111 -13.94 18.36 -18.89
N PRO A 112 -14.94 17.61 -19.40
CA PRO A 112 -15.60 17.96 -20.65
C PRO A 112 -16.38 19.28 -20.54
N TYR A 113 -16.30 20.06 -21.61
CA TYR A 113 -17.04 21.29 -21.90
C TYR A 113 -18.31 20.99 -22.71
N GLN A 114 -19.41 21.74 -22.52
CA GLN A 114 -20.32 22.27 -23.58
C GLN A 114 -21.37 23.22 -22.98
N PRO A 115 -21.57 24.44 -23.53
CA PRO A 115 -22.04 24.65 -24.92
C PRO A 115 -21.28 25.74 -25.72
N ALA A 116 -21.62 25.94 -27.00
CA ALA A 116 -20.84 26.58 -28.07
C ALA A 116 -20.24 28.00 -27.86
N GLU A 117 -20.52 28.70 -26.76
CA GLU A 117 -19.90 29.99 -26.42
C GLU A 117 -19.57 30.06 -24.91
N GLY A 118 -18.29 30.13 -24.54
CA GLY A 118 -17.84 30.61 -23.22
C GLY A 118 -18.11 29.75 -21.98
N GLY A 119 -18.22 28.43 -22.07
CA GLY A 119 -18.34 27.53 -20.91
C GLY A 119 -17.07 27.44 -20.02
N GLN A 120 -17.27 27.04 -18.76
CA GLN A 120 -16.22 26.91 -17.75
C GLN A 120 -15.81 25.45 -17.55
N ALA A 121 -14.56 25.21 -17.14
CA ALA A 121 -14.09 23.86 -16.79
C ALA A 121 -14.83 23.33 -15.56
N THR A 122 -15.13 22.03 -15.54
CA THR A 122 -15.90 21.40 -14.45
C THR A 122 -15.01 20.83 -13.35
N ARG A 123 -13.70 20.69 -13.59
CA ARG A 123 -12.71 20.16 -12.66
C ARG A 123 -11.43 20.97 -12.71
N ILE A 124 -10.65 20.88 -11.65
CA ILE A 124 -9.25 21.33 -11.62
C ILE A 124 -8.41 20.07 -11.45
N LEU A 125 -7.50 19.84 -12.39
CA LEU A 125 -6.50 18.80 -12.30
C LEU A 125 -5.27 19.37 -11.60
N GLU A 126 -4.93 18.79 -10.46
CA GLU A 126 -3.63 18.95 -9.82
C GLU A 126 -2.58 18.20 -10.66
N ALA A 127 -1.88 18.96 -11.48
CA ALA A 127 -0.91 18.51 -12.45
C ALA A 127 0.50 18.97 -12.07
N TYR A 128 1.43 18.71 -12.98
CA TYR A 128 2.79 19.18 -12.86
C TYR A 128 3.32 19.60 -14.23
N ARG A 129 4.39 20.40 -14.20
CA ARG A 129 5.15 20.77 -15.39
C ARG A 129 6.60 20.43 -15.16
N ILE A 130 7.17 19.61 -16.05
CA ILE A 130 8.61 19.39 -16.16
C ILE A 130 9.15 20.38 -17.18
N GLN A 131 10.24 21.08 -16.86
CA GLN A 131 10.87 22.01 -17.78
C GLN A 131 12.38 22.08 -17.59
N GLU A 132 13.09 22.27 -18.70
CA GLU A 132 14.47 22.74 -18.68
C GLU A 132 14.52 24.26 -18.53
N THR A 133 15.49 24.74 -17.75
CA THR A 133 15.74 26.17 -17.52
C THR A 133 17.25 26.42 -17.50
N GLU A 134 17.66 27.65 -17.79
CA GLU A 134 19.08 28.06 -17.74
C GLU A 134 19.50 28.61 -16.38
N LYS A 135 18.51 28.99 -15.57
CA LYS A 135 18.64 29.42 -14.18
C LYS A 135 17.46 28.84 -13.42
N LEU A 136 17.65 28.59 -12.13
CA LEU A 136 16.56 28.12 -11.28
C LEU A 136 15.39 29.14 -11.30
N PRO A 137 14.14 28.68 -11.37
CA PRO A 137 12.97 29.55 -11.28
C PRO A 137 12.90 30.28 -9.93
N ASP A 138 12.34 31.49 -9.95
CA ASP A 138 11.99 32.24 -8.72
C ASP A 138 10.68 31.73 -8.08
N GLU A 139 9.94 30.89 -8.80
CA GLU A 139 8.74 30.18 -8.32
C GLU A 139 9.09 28.88 -7.58
N PRO A 140 8.20 28.35 -6.73
CA PRO A 140 8.37 27.03 -6.12
C PRO A 140 8.64 25.95 -7.17
N HIS A 141 9.67 25.16 -6.93
CA HIS A 141 10.10 24.09 -7.81
C HIS A 141 10.91 23.06 -7.03
N LEU A 142 11.11 21.90 -7.64
CA LEU A 142 12.10 20.92 -7.23
C LEU A 142 13.04 20.62 -8.39
N GLU A 143 14.32 20.53 -8.09
CA GLU A 143 15.34 20.12 -9.07
C GLU A 143 15.30 18.59 -9.24
N LEU A 144 15.13 18.14 -10.48
CA LEU A 144 15.21 16.73 -10.84
C LEU A 144 16.63 16.34 -11.25
N ALA A 145 17.29 17.19 -12.04
CA ALA A 145 18.66 17.00 -12.49
C ALA A 145 19.28 18.31 -12.96
N ARG A 146 20.62 18.33 -12.99
CA ARG A 146 21.41 19.31 -13.76
C ARG A 146 22.20 18.58 -14.83
N ILE A 147 22.45 19.25 -15.95
CA ILE A 147 23.28 18.70 -17.03
C ILE A 147 24.17 19.82 -17.55
N ASP A 148 25.48 19.61 -17.53
CA ASP A 148 26.44 20.54 -18.14
C ASP A 148 26.65 20.18 -19.61
N LEU A 149 26.06 20.97 -20.50
CA LEU A 149 26.14 20.71 -21.95
C LEU A 149 27.48 21.16 -22.52
N GLY A 150 28.04 20.34 -23.40
CA GLY A 150 29.31 20.58 -24.08
C GLY A 150 29.25 21.63 -25.21
N PRO A 151 30.41 22.07 -25.72
CA PRO A 151 30.51 23.03 -26.83
C PRO A 151 30.09 22.48 -28.20
N GLU A 152 30.19 21.17 -28.42
CA GLU A 152 29.63 20.51 -29.60
C GLU A 152 28.15 20.24 -29.34
N GLY A 153 27.31 21.15 -29.81
CA GLY A 153 25.92 21.21 -29.37
C GLY A 153 25.16 19.89 -29.58
N GLY A 154 24.58 19.36 -28.50
CA GLY A 154 23.65 18.23 -28.57
C GLY A 154 24.27 16.83 -28.56
N GLY A 155 25.44 16.64 -27.92
CA GLY A 155 25.92 15.30 -27.62
C GLY A 155 24.90 14.50 -26.78
N ALA A 156 24.81 13.18 -27.03
CA ALA A 156 23.89 12.31 -26.33
C ALA A 156 24.07 12.40 -24.81
N ILE A 157 22.95 12.56 -24.10
CA ILE A 157 22.90 12.59 -22.65
C ILE A 157 23.09 11.18 -22.11
N ARG A 158 23.90 11.05 -21.07
CA ARG A 158 24.26 9.76 -20.47
C ARG A 158 24.09 9.81 -18.96
N ASP A 159 23.91 8.65 -18.35
CA ASP A 159 24.04 8.55 -16.90
C ASP A 159 25.48 8.86 -16.49
N ALA A 160 25.64 9.53 -15.36
CA ALA A 160 26.96 9.84 -14.84
C ALA A 160 27.73 8.56 -14.51
N LYS A 161 28.92 8.41 -15.10
CA LYS A 161 29.83 7.29 -14.77
C LYS A 161 30.25 7.32 -13.31
N ALA A 162 30.44 8.52 -12.77
CA ALA A 162 30.72 8.76 -11.35
C ALA A 162 29.68 9.74 -10.79
N LYS A 163 28.74 9.23 -9.98
CA LYS A 163 27.62 10.02 -9.42
C LYS A 163 28.06 11.28 -8.66
N SER A 164 29.21 11.25 -8.00
CA SER A 164 29.76 12.37 -7.23
C SER A 164 30.48 13.42 -8.08
N ARG A 165 30.79 13.10 -9.35
CA ARG A 165 31.46 14.01 -10.27
C ARG A 165 30.98 13.77 -11.71
N PRO A 166 29.73 14.14 -12.03
CA PRO A 166 29.20 14.03 -13.38
C PRO A 166 30.04 14.83 -14.38
N GLY A 167 30.26 14.23 -15.56
CA GLY A 167 30.95 14.87 -16.68
C GLY A 167 30.04 15.73 -17.56
N VAL A 168 30.62 16.23 -18.65
CA VAL A 168 29.87 16.94 -19.70
C VAL A 168 28.87 15.99 -20.36
N ASN A 169 27.64 16.45 -20.57
CA ASN A 169 26.49 15.68 -21.07
C ASN A 169 26.13 14.46 -20.18
N GLU A 170 26.55 14.45 -18.92
CA GLU A 170 26.13 13.45 -17.94
C GLU A 170 25.09 14.01 -16.98
N ILE A 171 24.13 13.16 -16.59
CA ILE A 171 23.04 13.55 -15.68
C ILE A 171 23.59 13.70 -14.25
N ASN A 172 23.43 14.90 -13.69
CA ASN A 172 23.79 15.21 -12.32
C ASN A 172 22.55 15.22 -11.41
N LEU A 173 22.44 14.22 -10.54
CA LEU A 173 21.36 14.07 -9.58
C LEU A 173 21.69 14.62 -8.18
N SER A 174 22.90 15.15 -7.94
CA SER A 174 23.37 15.51 -6.59
C SER A 174 22.66 16.71 -5.95
N PHE A 175 21.89 17.47 -6.73
CA PHE A 175 21.17 18.66 -6.27
C PHE A 175 19.69 18.39 -5.99
N ARG A 176 19.24 17.13 -6.16
CA ARG A 176 17.90 16.72 -5.78
C ARG A 176 17.75 16.85 -4.27
N ARG A 177 16.75 17.62 -3.86
CA ARG A 177 16.38 17.71 -2.45
C ARG A 177 15.49 16.52 -2.11
N GLU A 178 16.06 15.52 -1.44
CA GLU A 178 15.28 14.43 -0.88
C GLU A 178 14.56 14.91 0.39
N ALA A 179 13.27 14.62 0.50
CA ALA A 179 12.55 14.73 1.75
C ALA A 179 13.12 13.68 2.69
N LYS A 180 13.55 14.06 3.90
CA LYS A 180 13.98 13.05 4.86
C LYS A 180 12.72 12.31 5.28
N SER A 181 12.65 11.04 4.91
CA SER A 181 11.76 10.13 5.61
C SER A 181 12.09 10.23 7.09
N ALA A 182 11.08 10.37 7.95
CA ALA A 182 11.23 10.11 9.37
C ALA A 182 11.49 8.60 9.58
N ALA A 183 12.65 8.15 9.14
CA ALA A 183 13.29 6.92 9.54
C ALA A 183 14.31 7.28 10.64
N PRO A 184 14.51 6.42 11.66
CA PRO A 184 15.47 6.69 12.72
C PRO A 184 16.86 6.86 12.10
N THR A 185 17.48 8.00 12.37
CA THR A 185 18.83 8.34 11.90
C THR A 185 19.84 7.31 12.43
N SER A 186 20.41 6.50 11.55
CA SER A 186 21.66 5.79 11.82
C SER A 186 22.80 6.81 11.91
N GLY A 187 23.23 7.12 13.14
CA GLY A 187 24.41 7.97 13.40
C GLY A 187 25.73 7.25 13.05
N PRO A 188 26.84 8.00 12.91
CA PRO A 188 28.16 7.44 12.57
C PRO A 188 28.73 6.65 13.76
N PRO A 189 29.71 5.73 13.53
CA PRO A 189 30.19 4.81 14.55
C PRO A 189 30.98 5.57 15.63
N VAL A 190 30.38 5.70 16.80
CA VAL A 190 31.07 6.16 18.02
C VAL A 190 31.74 4.94 18.64
N VAL A 191 33.06 4.98 18.76
CA VAL A 191 33.87 4.02 19.51
C VAL A 191 33.45 4.09 20.99
N PRO A 192 33.04 2.98 21.64
CA PRO A 192 32.56 3.03 23.01
C PRO A 192 33.74 3.05 23.98
N GLU A 193 33.90 4.17 24.67
CA GLU A 193 34.59 4.20 25.96
C GLU A 193 33.61 3.69 27.03
N LYS A 194 34.07 2.66 27.76
CA LYS A 194 33.29 1.92 28.76
C LYS A 194 32.86 2.82 29.92
N THR A 195 31.56 2.89 30.19
CA THR A 195 31.05 2.82 31.57
C THR A 195 29.55 2.49 31.58
N GLY A 196 29.17 1.60 32.49
CA GLY A 196 27.95 0.82 32.43
C GLY A 196 26.66 1.54 32.82
N ALA A 197 25.58 1.09 32.18
CA ALA A 197 24.35 0.64 32.83
C ALA A 197 23.61 -0.25 31.83
N ASP A 198 23.34 -1.50 32.20
CA ASP A 198 22.76 -2.53 31.35
C ASP A 198 21.39 -2.12 30.79
N ILE A 199 21.35 -1.89 29.47
CA ILE A 199 20.15 -2.07 28.65
C ILE A 199 20.51 -3.21 27.70
N THR A 200 19.88 -4.36 27.87
CA THR A 200 20.03 -5.50 26.98
C THR A 200 19.55 -5.10 25.58
N GLU A 201 20.49 -4.84 24.67
CA GLU A 201 20.26 -4.89 23.23
C GLU A 201 19.73 -6.29 22.89
N VAL A 202 18.46 -6.36 22.52
CA VAL A 202 17.93 -7.54 21.82
C VAL A 202 18.48 -7.46 20.40
N THR A 203 19.54 -8.23 20.18
CA THR A 203 20.09 -8.60 18.88
C THR A 203 18.99 -8.88 17.86
N GLY A 204 19.15 -8.37 16.64
CA GLY A 204 18.16 -8.44 15.55
C GLY A 204 17.37 -9.75 15.52
N SER A 205 16.07 -9.64 15.80
CA SER A 205 15.13 -10.75 15.61
C SER A 205 15.14 -11.14 14.13
N ALA A 206 15.29 -12.43 13.85
CA ALA A 206 15.02 -12.99 12.54
C ALA A 206 13.63 -12.51 12.11
N ARG A 207 13.47 -12.00 10.87
CA ARG A 207 12.14 -11.64 10.35
C ARG A 207 11.20 -12.82 10.59
N GLU A 208 10.21 -12.62 11.43
CA GLU A 208 9.24 -13.64 11.77
C GLU A 208 8.56 -14.11 10.48
N THR A 209 8.67 -15.41 10.21
CA THR A 209 8.20 -16.02 8.96
C THR A 209 6.87 -16.70 9.22
N VAL A 210 5.81 -16.20 8.58
CA VAL A 210 4.49 -16.82 8.59
C VAL A 210 4.40 -17.82 7.44
N THR A 211 4.42 -19.10 7.77
CA THR A 211 4.26 -20.18 6.79
C THR A 211 2.79 -20.60 6.73
N VAL A 212 2.22 -20.64 5.53
CA VAL A 212 0.80 -20.95 5.32
C VAL A 212 0.65 -22.23 4.51
N GLY A 213 -0.05 -23.22 5.07
CA GLY A 213 -0.46 -24.41 4.36
C GLY A 213 -1.91 -24.31 3.93
N HIS A 214 -2.21 -24.46 2.64
CA HIS A 214 -3.57 -24.38 2.12
C HIS A 214 -4.10 -25.74 1.68
N LYS A 215 -5.37 -25.98 2.01
CA LYS A 215 -6.08 -27.19 1.64
C LYS A 215 -7.51 -26.87 1.24
N VAL A 216 -7.87 -27.28 0.03
CA VAL A 216 -9.25 -27.30 -0.42
C VAL A 216 -9.96 -28.54 0.14
N LEU A 217 -11.16 -28.35 0.68
CA LEU A 217 -12.05 -29.38 1.20
C LEU A 217 -13.30 -29.52 0.32
N GLY A 218 -13.92 -30.70 0.36
CA GLY A 218 -15.08 -31.02 -0.47
C GLY A 218 -14.71 -31.25 -1.94
N ALA A 219 -15.64 -30.94 -2.84
CA ALA A 219 -15.53 -31.20 -4.28
C ALA A 219 -14.97 -30.02 -5.09
N ALA A 220 -14.51 -28.94 -4.44
CA ALA A 220 -14.00 -27.75 -5.10
C ALA A 220 -12.69 -28.00 -5.87
N GLY A 221 -12.40 -27.10 -6.83
CA GLY A 221 -11.12 -27.06 -7.54
C GLY A 221 -9.95 -26.83 -6.57
N LYS A 222 -8.84 -27.55 -6.78
CA LYS A 222 -7.65 -27.53 -5.91
C LYS A 222 -6.91 -26.19 -5.86
N ASP A 223 -7.28 -25.27 -6.73
CA ASP A 223 -6.71 -23.94 -6.90
C ASP A 223 -7.59 -22.82 -6.32
N LEU A 224 -8.71 -23.18 -5.67
CA LEU A 224 -9.62 -22.24 -5.03
C LEU A 224 -8.86 -21.27 -4.10
N HIS A 225 -9.03 -19.97 -4.35
CA HIS A 225 -8.38 -18.86 -3.63
C HIS A 225 -6.85 -18.79 -3.70
N CYS A 226 -6.17 -19.69 -4.44
CA CYS A 226 -4.71 -19.69 -4.52
C CYS A 226 -4.15 -18.40 -5.13
N THR A 227 -4.80 -17.85 -6.15
CA THR A 227 -4.40 -16.57 -6.76
C THR A 227 -4.54 -15.42 -5.76
N GLY A 228 -5.69 -15.33 -5.10
CA GLY A 228 -5.92 -14.32 -4.05
C GLY A 228 -4.89 -14.41 -2.93
N TRP A 229 -4.60 -15.62 -2.44
CA TRP A 229 -3.59 -15.80 -1.39
C TRP A 229 -2.19 -15.39 -1.83
N ARG A 230 -1.76 -15.73 -3.05
CA ARG A 230 -0.46 -15.30 -3.58
C ARG A 230 -0.36 -13.78 -3.66
N ASN A 231 -1.44 -13.10 -4.03
CA ASN A 231 -1.47 -11.64 -4.01
C ASN A 231 -1.33 -11.10 -2.58
N LEU A 232 -2.04 -11.70 -1.60
CA LEU A 232 -1.95 -11.32 -0.18
C LEU A 232 -0.53 -11.50 0.36
N VAL A 233 0.13 -12.62 0.05
CA VAL A 233 1.54 -12.85 0.42
C VAL A 233 2.44 -11.77 -0.18
N GLY A 234 2.24 -11.42 -1.44
CA GLY A 234 2.96 -10.32 -2.07
C GLY A 234 2.76 -8.99 -1.34
N GLU A 235 1.56 -8.72 -0.84
CA GLU A 235 1.26 -7.52 -0.05
C GLU A 235 1.93 -7.52 1.32
N VAL A 236 1.83 -8.63 2.06
CA VAL A 236 2.47 -8.79 3.37
C VAL A 236 3.99 -8.62 3.26
N ILE A 237 4.62 -9.19 2.23
CA ILE A 237 6.05 -9.06 1.96
C ILE A 237 6.41 -7.60 1.65
N ARG A 238 5.62 -6.90 0.82
CA ARG A 238 5.87 -5.49 0.47
C ARG A 238 5.81 -4.56 1.68
N GLN A 239 4.94 -4.82 2.66
CA GLN A 239 4.87 -4.04 3.89
C GLN A 239 6.07 -4.24 4.81
N GLY A 240 6.91 -5.26 4.57
CA GLY A 240 8.19 -5.47 5.27
C GLY A 240 8.10 -5.92 6.72
N LYS A 241 6.88 -6.13 7.25
CA LYS A 241 6.61 -6.53 8.65
C LYS A 241 6.82 -8.02 8.91
N PHE A 242 6.51 -8.87 7.92
CA PHE A 242 6.63 -10.33 8.02
C PHE A 242 7.28 -10.89 6.76
N ALA A 243 8.00 -12.00 6.90
CA ALA A 243 8.20 -12.90 5.77
C ALA A 243 6.97 -13.81 5.69
N ALA A 244 6.51 -14.15 4.49
CA ALA A 244 5.38 -15.05 4.31
C ALA A 244 5.67 -16.07 3.21
N SER A 245 5.28 -17.33 3.43
CA SER A 245 5.32 -18.38 2.40
C SER A 245 3.97 -19.08 2.30
N PHE A 246 3.69 -19.61 1.11
CA PHE A 246 2.44 -20.29 0.82
C PHE A 246 2.71 -21.62 0.12
N ASN A 247 2.10 -22.68 0.65
CA ASN A 247 2.14 -24.03 0.10
C ASN A 247 0.70 -24.48 -0.15
N ASP A 248 0.32 -24.69 -1.40
CA ASP A 248 -1.01 -25.19 -1.75
C ASP A 248 -1.11 -26.72 -1.66
N ASN A 249 -2.35 -27.21 -1.57
CA ASN A 249 -2.69 -28.64 -1.57
C ASN A 249 -1.97 -29.50 -0.51
N VAL A 250 -1.76 -28.95 0.68
CA VAL A 250 -1.05 -29.65 1.76
C VAL A 250 -1.88 -30.81 2.31
N PRO A 251 -1.27 -31.95 2.67
CA PRO A 251 -2.00 -33.04 3.31
C PRO A 251 -2.34 -32.68 4.77
N LEU A 252 -3.54 -33.02 5.23
CA LEU A 252 -3.96 -32.82 6.62
C LEU A 252 -3.45 -33.97 7.51
N ASN A 253 -2.15 -33.97 7.75
CA ASN A 253 -1.48 -34.91 8.64
C ASN A 253 -0.49 -34.15 9.54
N LYS A 254 0.34 -34.85 10.32
CA LYS A 254 1.29 -34.22 11.26
C LYS A 254 2.26 -33.20 10.63
N SER A 255 2.47 -33.24 9.31
CA SER A 255 3.33 -32.27 8.62
C SER A 255 2.80 -30.83 8.70
N ILE A 256 1.50 -30.63 8.97
CA ILE A 256 0.92 -29.28 9.06
C ILE A 256 1.48 -28.46 10.22
N ASN A 257 2.12 -29.09 11.21
CA ASN A 257 2.76 -28.40 12.34
C ASN A 257 3.93 -27.51 11.93
N GLN A 258 4.46 -27.67 10.71
CA GLN A 258 5.46 -26.74 10.16
C GLN A 258 4.86 -25.38 9.77
N TYR A 259 3.53 -25.29 9.65
CA TYR A 259 2.84 -24.07 9.28
C TYR A 259 2.50 -23.23 10.51
N THR A 260 2.40 -21.91 10.34
CA THR A 260 1.81 -21.01 11.32
C THR A 260 0.30 -20.94 11.16
N LEU A 261 -0.16 -20.97 9.91
CA LEU A 261 -1.57 -20.90 9.54
C LEU A 261 -1.92 -22.05 8.59
N VAL A 262 -3.01 -22.75 8.86
CA VAL A 262 -3.63 -23.67 7.89
C VAL A 262 -4.89 -23.00 7.33
N TYR A 263 -4.88 -22.73 6.04
CA TYR A 263 -5.99 -22.11 5.31
C TYR A 263 -6.85 -23.18 4.64
N LEU A 264 -8.09 -23.33 5.11
CA LEU A 264 -9.06 -24.30 4.63
C LEU A 264 -10.12 -23.59 3.77
N THR A 265 -10.28 -24.01 2.53
CA THR A 265 -11.28 -23.43 1.62
C THR A 265 -12.19 -24.49 1.04
N GLY A 266 -13.39 -24.10 0.61
CA GLY A 266 -14.29 -25.00 -0.11
C GLY A 266 -15.53 -24.29 -0.62
N ASN A 267 -16.32 -24.98 -1.42
CA ASN A 267 -17.56 -24.45 -2.02
C ASN A 267 -18.79 -25.32 -1.68
N GLY A 268 -18.72 -26.07 -0.57
CA GLY A 268 -19.78 -26.97 -0.12
C GLY A 268 -19.42 -27.65 1.20
N GLY A 269 -20.32 -28.51 1.68
CA GLY A 269 -20.06 -29.34 2.85
C GLY A 269 -18.86 -30.29 2.64
N PHE A 270 -18.22 -30.67 3.75
CA PHE A 270 -17.10 -31.59 3.74
C PHE A 270 -17.13 -32.52 4.96
N GLU A 271 -16.45 -33.65 4.83
CA GLU A 271 -16.17 -34.57 5.92
C GLU A 271 -14.66 -34.81 5.99
N LEU A 272 -14.14 -34.89 7.22
CA LEU A 272 -12.74 -35.23 7.47
C LEU A 272 -12.66 -36.64 8.02
N THR A 273 -11.60 -37.36 7.65
CA THR A 273 -11.27 -38.62 8.32
C THR A 273 -10.87 -38.36 9.77
N THR A 274 -10.98 -39.38 10.62
CA THR A 274 -10.54 -39.29 12.03
C THR A 274 -9.06 -38.89 12.15
N HIS A 275 -8.22 -39.31 11.19
CA HIS A 275 -6.81 -38.94 11.16
C HIS A 275 -6.60 -37.46 10.85
N GLU A 276 -7.34 -36.90 9.90
CA GLU A 276 -7.24 -35.49 9.54
C GLU A 276 -7.78 -34.60 10.67
N GLN A 277 -8.91 -34.96 11.27
CA GLN A 277 -9.46 -34.26 12.42
C GLN A 277 -8.48 -34.29 13.61
N ALA A 278 -7.85 -35.44 13.89
CA ALA A 278 -6.84 -35.54 14.94
C ALA A 278 -5.59 -34.69 14.63
N ALA A 279 -5.18 -34.59 13.36
CA ALA A 279 -4.07 -33.73 12.95
C ALA A 279 -4.39 -32.25 13.17
N LEU A 280 -5.59 -31.79 12.78
CA LEU A 280 -6.04 -30.41 13.03
C LEU A 280 -6.15 -30.11 14.53
N GLY A 281 -6.69 -31.03 15.33
CA GLY A 281 -6.75 -30.87 16.78
C GLY A 281 -5.37 -30.75 17.42
N GLY A 282 -4.41 -31.60 17.01
CA GLY A 282 -3.02 -31.50 17.47
C GLY A 282 -2.34 -30.21 17.03
N PHE A 283 -2.67 -29.71 15.83
CA PHE A 283 -2.14 -28.45 15.31
C PHE A 283 -2.62 -27.24 16.15
N LEU A 284 -3.91 -27.17 16.49
CA LEU A 284 -4.46 -26.14 17.38
C LEU A 284 -3.81 -26.20 18.77
N GLN A 285 -3.62 -27.40 19.32
CA GLN A 285 -2.94 -27.58 20.62
C GLN A 285 -1.48 -27.11 20.61
N SER A 286 -0.83 -27.10 19.43
CA SER A 286 0.52 -26.57 19.27
C SER A 286 0.58 -25.05 19.06
N GLY A 287 -0.56 -24.35 19.17
CA GLY A 287 -0.66 -22.91 18.94
C GLY A 287 -0.83 -22.52 17.46
N GLY A 288 -1.01 -23.50 16.58
CA GLY A 288 -1.32 -23.27 15.17
C GLY A 288 -2.71 -22.68 14.98
N ILE A 289 -2.90 -21.90 13.92
CA ILE A 289 -4.17 -21.22 13.63
C ILE A 289 -4.81 -21.83 12.41
N ILE A 290 -6.11 -22.12 12.46
CA ILE A 290 -6.88 -22.59 11.32
C ILE A 290 -7.76 -21.44 10.84
N PHE A 291 -7.65 -21.08 9.56
CA PHE A 291 -8.53 -20.11 8.93
C PHE A 291 -9.40 -20.83 7.89
N GLY A 292 -10.72 -20.75 8.02
CA GLY A 292 -11.70 -21.34 7.12
C GLY A 292 -12.45 -20.28 6.33
N GLU A 293 -12.62 -20.49 5.02
CA GLU A 293 -13.44 -19.61 4.19
C GLU A 293 -14.21 -20.39 3.11
N GLY A 294 -15.51 -20.14 3.03
CA GLY A 294 -16.36 -20.67 1.96
C GLY A 294 -16.33 -19.75 0.74
N CYS A 295 -16.17 -20.32 -0.44
CA CYS A 295 -16.20 -19.60 -1.72
C CYS A 295 -17.58 -19.70 -2.38
N SER A 296 -18.01 -18.62 -3.02
CA SER A 296 -19.26 -18.56 -3.80
C SER A 296 -19.07 -18.81 -5.31
N GLU A 297 -17.83 -19.10 -5.76
CA GLU A 297 -17.48 -19.26 -7.17
C GLU A 297 -18.32 -20.34 -7.89
N GLY A 298 -18.89 -19.96 -9.04
CA GLY A 298 -19.60 -20.87 -9.94
C GLY A 298 -21.10 -21.02 -9.73
N GLN A 299 -21.74 -20.25 -8.83
CA GLN A 299 -23.19 -20.30 -8.64
C GLN A 299 -23.88 -19.04 -9.17
N GLN A 300 -24.46 -19.13 -10.37
CA GLN A 300 -25.39 -18.12 -10.89
C GLN A 300 -26.72 -18.21 -10.11
N GLU A 301 -27.10 -17.05 -9.54
CA GLU A 301 -28.49 -16.65 -9.22
C GLU A 301 -29.27 -17.34 -8.09
N THR A 302 -28.65 -18.11 -7.20
CA THR A 302 -29.28 -18.41 -5.89
C THR A 302 -28.26 -18.26 -4.79
N GLU A 303 -28.67 -17.68 -3.65
CA GLU A 303 -27.85 -17.46 -2.45
C GLU A 303 -26.77 -18.53 -2.30
N SER A 304 -25.50 -18.14 -2.17
CA SER A 304 -24.29 -18.97 -2.17
C SER A 304 -24.37 -20.23 -1.28
N LYS A 305 -25.10 -21.24 -1.75
CA LYS A 305 -25.49 -22.41 -0.96
C LYS A 305 -24.24 -23.19 -0.55
N GLY A 306 -23.28 -23.26 -1.47
CA GLY A 306 -21.97 -23.86 -1.24
C GLY A 306 -21.17 -23.23 -0.10
N ALA A 307 -21.02 -21.91 -0.10
CA ALA A 307 -20.30 -21.19 0.96
C ALA A 307 -20.99 -21.34 2.32
N LYS A 308 -22.34 -21.30 2.36
CA LYS A 308 -23.12 -21.54 3.57
C LYS A 308 -22.96 -22.97 4.09
N GLU A 309 -23.01 -23.98 3.22
CA GLU A 309 -22.79 -25.39 3.57
C GLU A 309 -21.37 -25.62 4.10
N PHE A 310 -20.35 -24.99 3.49
CA PHE A 310 -18.98 -25.01 4.01
C PHE A 310 -18.90 -24.41 5.42
N GLY A 311 -19.54 -23.25 5.65
CA GLY A 311 -19.57 -22.60 6.97
C GLY A 311 -20.22 -23.46 8.05
N LEU A 312 -21.32 -24.16 7.74
CA LEU A 312 -21.96 -25.11 8.65
C LEU A 312 -21.03 -26.28 8.99
N ALA A 313 -20.39 -26.88 7.98
CA ALA A 313 -19.43 -27.97 8.17
C ALA A 313 -18.20 -27.50 8.98
N PHE A 314 -17.71 -26.29 8.76
CA PHE A 314 -16.61 -25.70 9.51
C PHE A 314 -16.97 -25.45 10.98
N ASN A 315 -18.18 -24.96 11.25
CA ASN A 315 -18.66 -24.77 12.63
C ASN A 315 -18.86 -26.12 13.35
N GLN A 316 -19.29 -27.15 12.64
CA GLN A 316 -19.34 -28.52 13.17
C GLN A 316 -17.95 -29.05 13.49
N LEU A 317 -16.97 -28.85 12.60
CA LEU A 317 -15.56 -29.19 12.86
C LEU A 317 -15.03 -28.46 14.10
N ALA A 318 -15.28 -27.15 14.22
CA ALA A 318 -14.87 -26.38 15.39
C ALA A 318 -15.46 -26.97 16.68
N SER A 319 -16.75 -27.31 16.67
CA SER A 319 -17.41 -27.97 17.80
C SER A 319 -16.77 -29.31 18.16
N GLN A 320 -16.42 -30.13 17.15
CA GLN A 320 -15.74 -31.42 17.34
C GLN A 320 -14.29 -31.27 17.86
N LEU A 321 -13.66 -30.12 17.60
CA LEU A 321 -12.34 -29.76 18.12
C LEU A 321 -12.41 -29.00 19.46
N ASN A 322 -13.61 -28.88 20.06
CA ASN A 322 -13.89 -28.14 21.28
C ASN A 322 -13.62 -26.62 21.18
N CYS A 323 -13.71 -26.07 19.98
CA CYS A 323 -13.64 -24.64 19.71
C CYS A 323 -15.06 -24.07 19.58
N LYS A 324 -15.36 -23.02 20.34
CA LYS A 324 -16.62 -22.29 20.24
C LYS A 324 -16.39 -21.00 19.47
N LEU A 325 -16.86 -20.95 18.23
CA LEU A 325 -16.72 -19.77 17.38
C LEU A 325 -17.74 -18.70 17.78
N GLU A 326 -17.26 -17.48 18.01
CA GLU A 326 -18.07 -16.32 18.34
C GLU A 326 -17.82 -15.19 17.34
N SER A 327 -18.79 -14.29 17.18
CA SER A 327 -18.67 -13.20 16.22
C SER A 327 -17.57 -12.23 16.64
N VAL A 328 -16.67 -11.92 15.72
CA VAL A 328 -15.63 -10.91 15.91
C VAL A 328 -16.27 -9.52 15.94
N GLN A 329 -16.25 -8.90 17.12
CA GLN A 329 -16.81 -7.57 17.37
C GLN A 329 -15.72 -6.50 17.48
N ARG A 330 -16.14 -5.23 17.49
CA ARG A 330 -15.25 -4.09 17.69
C ARG A 330 -14.37 -4.28 18.93
N GLY A 331 -13.07 -4.02 18.79
CA GLY A 331 -12.08 -4.15 19.85
C GLY A 331 -11.38 -5.51 19.90
N HIS A 332 -11.82 -6.49 19.10
CA HIS A 332 -11.10 -7.75 18.94
C HIS A 332 -9.75 -7.54 18.23
N THR A 333 -8.70 -8.25 18.66
CA THR A 333 -7.33 -8.10 18.13
C THR A 333 -7.24 -8.32 16.62
N LEU A 334 -8.03 -9.24 16.05
CA LEU A 334 -8.16 -9.43 14.59
C LEU A 334 -8.52 -8.15 13.82
N LEU A 335 -9.17 -7.17 14.46
CA LEU A 335 -9.56 -5.92 13.83
C LEU A 335 -8.57 -4.78 14.09
N SER A 336 -7.47 -5.01 14.80
CA SER A 336 -6.55 -3.92 15.17
C SER A 336 -5.07 -4.30 15.28
N VAL A 337 -4.69 -5.56 15.02
CA VAL A 337 -3.31 -6.03 15.19
C VAL A 337 -2.31 -5.31 14.25
N VAL A 338 -2.73 -4.97 13.03
CA VAL A 338 -1.91 -4.21 12.07
C VAL A 338 -2.68 -3.03 11.49
N ASN A 339 -3.87 -3.30 10.96
CA ASN A 339 -4.80 -2.34 10.38
C ASN A 339 -6.02 -2.22 11.29
N VAL A 340 -6.48 -1.00 11.55
CA VAL A 340 -7.58 -0.73 12.49
C VAL A 340 -8.92 -0.67 11.76
N PHE A 341 -9.84 -1.53 12.17
CA PHE A 341 -11.21 -1.57 11.69
C PHE A 341 -12.20 -1.31 12.82
N SER A 342 -13.22 -0.50 12.55
CA SER A 342 -14.35 -0.30 13.49
C SER A 342 -15.32 -1.48 13.53
N GLY A 343 -15.23 -2.39 12.56
CA GLY A 343 -16.00 -3.63 12.42
C GLY A 343 -15.44 -4.47 11.26
N VAL A 344 -15.91 -5.71 11.09
CA VAL A 344 -15.46 -6.59 10.01
C VAL A 344 -15.71 -5.94 8.64
N PRO A 345 -14.67 -5.74 7.79
CA PRO A 345 -14.87 -5.16 6.47
C PRO A 345 -15.54 -6.16 5.52
N GLN A 346 -16.27 -5.65 4.54
CA GLN A 346 -16.83 -6.48 3.47
C GLN A 346 -15.72 -7.08 2.60
N GLY A 347 -15.90 -8.34 2.17
CA GLY A 347 -15.05 -9.02 1.17
C GLY A 347 -15.78 -9.13 -0.17
N ALA A 348 -15.58 -10.23 -0.91
CA ALA A 348 -16.35 -10.47 -2.13
C ALA A 348 -17.85 -10.68 -1.84
N ALA A 349 -18.18 -11.13 -0.63
CA ALA A 349 -19.52 -11.19 -0.09
C ALA A 349 -19.63 -10.38 1.22
N ALA A 350 -20.85 -9.93 1.53
CA ALA A 350 -21.15 -9.45 2.87
C ALA A 350 -21.24 -10.66 3.81
N GLY A 351 -20.41 -10.67 4.84
CA GLY A 351 -20.29 -11.80 5.75
C GLY A 351 -19.84 -11.39 7.14
N MET A 352 -19.90 -12.35 8.05
CA MET A 352 -19.34 -12.23 9.39
C MET A 352 -18.01 -12.97 9.47
N VAL A 353 -17.14 -12.49 10.34
CA VAL A 353 -15.96 -13.24 10.77
C VAL A 353 -16.25 -13.77 12.18
N LEU A 354 -15.96 -15.04 12.39
CA LEU A 354 -16.06 -15.72 13.67
C LEU A 354 -14.66 -16.14 14.13
N GLU A 355 -14.40 -16.12 15.43
CA GLU A 355 -13.15 -16.60 16.02
C GLU A 355 -13.44 -17.38 17.31
N GLY A 356 -12.65 -18.41 17.56
CA GLY A 356 -12.61 -19.07 18.86
C GLY A 356 -11.66 -20.26 18.87
N GLY A 357 -10.84 -20.36 19.91
CA GLY A 357 -9.92 -21.49 20.09
C GLY A 357 -8.93 -21.66 18.94
N HIS A 358 -8.32 -20.55 18.48
CA HIS A 358 -7.38 -20.52 17.35
C HIS A 358 -7.97 -20.93 15.99
N MET A 359 -9.31 -21.00 15.89
CA MET A 359 -10.03 -21.17 14.63
C MET A 359 -10.70 -19.85 14.24
N ILE A 360 -10.52 -19.46 12.98
CA ILE A 360 -11.14 -18.28 12.38
C ILE A 360 -12.00 -18.76 11.22
N TYR A 361 -13.23 -18.28 11.13
CA TYR A 361 -14.11 -18.48 9.98
C TYR A 361 -14.46 -17.13 9.34
N SER A 362 -14.40 -17.04 8.02
CA SER A 362 -14.87 -15.90 7.24
C SER A 362 -16.04 -16.32 6.34
N GLY A 363 -17.16 -15.62 6.45
CA GLY A 363 -18.24 -15.65 5.47
C GLY A 363 -18.14 -14.56 4.41
N SER A 364 -17.08 -13.75 4.42
CA SER A 364 -16.92 -12.57 3.57
C SER A 364 -16.22 -12.85 2.24
N ASP A 365 -15.67 -14.06 2.05
CA ASP A 365 -15.00 -14.48 0.82
C ASP A 365 -13.85 -13.52 0.43
N TYR A 366 -12.91 -13.33 1.36
CA TYR A 366 -11.73 -12.48 1.14
C TYR A 366 -10.76 -13.07 0.12
N GLY A 367 -10.72 -14.39 -0.02
CA GLY A 367 -9.94 -15.09 -1.05
C GLY A 367 -10.31 -14.62 -2.46
N CYS A 368 -11.60 -14.54 -2.78
CA CYS A 368 -12.06 -13.91 -4.02
C CYS A 368 -11.75 -12.41 -4.07
N ALA A 369 -11.81 -11.69 -2.94
CA ALA A 369 -11.49 -10.27 -2.93
C ALA A 369 -10.00 -9.97 -3.23
N TRP A 370 -9.07 -10.80 -2.75
CA TRP A 370 -7.64 -10.64 -2.99
C TRP A 370 -7.21 -10.90 -4.43
N GLN A 371 -8.06 -11.53 -5.24
CA GLN A 371 -7.87 -11.65 -6.70
C GLN A 371 -8.62 -10.58 -7.51
N GLY A 372 -9.37 -9.69 -6.85
CA GLY A 372 -10.13 -8.62 -7.49
C GLY A 372 -11.59 -8.96 -7.82
N GLY A 373 -12.13 -10.06 -7.31
CA GLY A 373 -13.46 -10.57 -7.64
C GLY A 373 -13.45 -11.57 -8.80
N HIS A 374 -14.61 -11.79 -9.40
CA HIS A 374 -14.73 -12.58 -10.63
C HIS A 374 -14.46 -11.69 -11.85
N GLN A 375 -13.96 -12.27 -12.95
CA GLN A 375 -13.67 -11.50 -14.17
C GLN A 375 -14.90 -10.75 -14.69
N ASP A 376 -16.08 -11.37 -14.62
CA ASP A 376 -17.34 -10.78 -15.07
C ASP A 376 -17.98 -9.83 -14.04
N GLN A 377 -17.50 -9.85 -12.79
CA GLN A 377 -17.99 -9.04 -11.68
C GLN A 377 -16.80 -8.56 -10.83
N PRO A 378 -16.01 -7.60 -11.33
CA PRO A 378 -14.87 -7.07 -10.60
C PRO A 378 -15.34 -6.31 -9.36
N LEU A 379 -14.57 -6.42 -8.27
CA LEU A 379 -14.88 -5.73 -7.02
C LEU A 379 -14.38 -4.27 -7.04
N PRO A 380 -15.10 -3.35 -6.38
CA PRO A 380 -14.61 -2.01 -6.09
C PRO A 380 -13.26 -2.02 -5.36
N ARG A 381 -12.42 -1.03 -5.68
CA ARG A 381 -11.03 -0.95 -5.17
C ARG A 381 -10.95 -0.82 -3.64
N ASP A 382 -11.91 -0.12 -3.03
CA ASP A 382 -12.03 0.02 -1.59
C ASP A 382 -12.28 -1.34 -0.92
N ILE A 383 -13.18 -2.17 -1.45
CA ILE A 383 -13.43 -3.55 -0.97
C ILE A 383 -12.17 -4.41 -1.10
N ILE A 384 -11.49 -4.34 -2.26
CA ILE A 384 -10.24 -5.07 -2.49
C ILE A 384 -9.21 -4.66 -1.42
N ARG A 385 -9.00 -3.36 -1.25
CA ARG A 385 -8.03 -2.83 -0.29
C ARG A 385 -8.34 -3.22 1.15
N SER A 386 -9.58 -3.02 1.60
CA SER A 386 -9.99 -3.41 2.97
C SER A 386 -9.84 -4.91 3.20
N SER A 387 -10.05 -5.73 2.16
CA SER A 387 -9.82 -7.17 2.21
C SER A 387 -8.33 -7.50 2.39
N PHE A 388 -7.42 -6.84 1.67
CA PHE A 388 -5.97 -7.01 1.86
C PHE A 388 -5.52 -6.60 3.27
N GLU A 389 -6.05 -5.49 3.76
CA GLU A 389 -5.77 -5.00 5.11
C GLU A 389 -6.27 -6.00 6.19
N MET A 390 -7.45 -6.60 5.98
CA MET A 390 -7.98 -7.67 6.83
C MET A 390 -7.16 -8.97 6.73
N GLY A 391 -6.76 -9.38 5.53
CA GLY A 391 -5.87 -10.54 5.32
C GLY A 391 -4.53 -10.36 6.04
N THR A 392 -3.97 -9.15 6.00
CA THR A 392 -2.76 -8.80 6.75
C THR A 392 -2.98 -8.95 8.26
N ASN A 393 -4.14 -8.53 8.78
CA ASN A 393 -4.48 -8.74 10.19
C ASN A 393 -4.59 -10.22 10.54
N ILE A 394 -5.21 -11.06 9.70
CA ILE A 394 -5.33 -12.50 9.94
C ILE A 394 -3.93 -13.15 10.04
N VAL A 395 -3.03 -12.81 9.12
CA VAL A 395 -1.64 -13.29 9.10
C VAL A 395 -0.88 -12.85 10.36
N ALA A 396 -0.97 -11.57 10.73
CA ALA A 396 -0.30 -11.03 11.92
C ALA A 396 -0.87 -11.57 13.23
N TYR A 397 -2.19 -11.77 13.28
CA TYR A 397 -2.86 -12.40 14.41
C TYR A 397 -2.37 -13.83 14.58
N ALA A 398 -2.30 -14.61 13.50
CA ALA A 398 -1.83 -15.99 13.56
C ALA A 398 -0.40 -16.09 14.12
N GLN A 399 0.47 -15.18 13.69
CA GLN A 399 1.83 -15.09 14.20
C GLN A 399 1.89 -14.73 15.69
N THR A 400 1.12 -13.72 16.10
CA THR A 400 1.05 -13.27 17.50
C THR A 400 0.57 -14.39 18.42
N MET A 401 -0.46 -15.12 18.01
CA MET A 401 -1.03 -16.22 18.79
C MET A 401 -0.09 -17.42 18.88
N LYS A 402 0.64 -17.74 17.80
CA LYS A 402 1.64 -18.80 17.81
C LYS A 402 2.84 -18.47 18.71
N ALA A 403 3.27 -17.21 18.72
CA ALA A 403 4.34 -16.75 19.60
C ALA A 403 3.94 -16.79 21.09
N ALA A 404 2.66 -16.55 21.42
CA ALA A 404 2.16 -16.61 22.79
C ALA A 404 1.88 -18.03 23.32
N GLY A 405 1.87 -19.04 22.43
CA GLY A 405 1.65 -20.46 22.76
C GLY A 405 2.93 -21.26 23.07
N HIS A 406 4.09 -20.60 23.08
CA HIS A 406 5.38 -21.09 23.58
C HIS A 406 5.78 -20.32 24.83
#